data_AF-A0A655XTT1-F1
#
_entry.id   AF-A0A655XTT1-F1
#
_cell.length_a   1.000
_cell.length_b   1.000
_cell.length_c   1.000
_cell.angle_alpha   90.00
_cell.angle_beta   90.00
_cell.angle_gamma   90.00
#
_symmetry.space_group_name_H-M   'P 1'
#
loop_
_entity.id
_entity.type
_entity.pdbx_description
1 polymer ?
#
loop_
_entity_poly.entity_id
_entity_poly.type
_entity_poly.pdbx_seq_one_letter_code
_entity_poly.pdbx_strand_id
1 'polypeptide(L)'
;MFTLLGSLVNIKFGIVRGLMIGGIAMASSNLMFAWIAKVGPNEHLFLATLFVDNFTSAFSTVAFVSFLTLMTGQAFSATQYALLASLGNLGRTTIASFSGELADFLNDWSLFFILTAVMVIPSLIMLYSLRHDFTKMLENAKQHKEELPPEDKIIQ
;
A
#
# COMPACT_ATOMS: atom_id res chain seq x y z
N MET A 1 6.87 -12.54 8.94
CA MET A 1 6.95 -11.78 10.21
C MET A 1 6.35 -10.38 10.06
N PHE A 2 6.92 -9.48 9.24
CA PHE A 2 6.43 -8.10 9.07
C PHE A 2 4.97 -7.99 8.59
N THR A 3 4.52 -8.89 7.71
CA THR A 3 3.13 -8.94 7.22
C THR A 3 2.11 -9.16 8.34
N LEU A 4 2.44 -9.97 9.35
CA LEU A 4 1.56 -10.23 10.49
C LEU A 4 1.45 -9.00 11.40
N LEU A 5 2.59 -8.36 11.68
CA LEU A 5 2.65 -7.12 12.46
C LEU A 5 1.93 -5.97 11.75
N GLY A 6 2.17 -5.80 10.45
CA GLY A 6 1.50 -4.78 9.64
C GLY A 6 -0.01 -5.01 9.54
N SER A 7 -0.44 -6.27 9.39
CA SER A 7 -1.86 -6.64 9.37
C SER A 7 -2.58 -6.30 10.68
N LEU A 8 -1.96 -6.59 11.83
CA LEU A 8 -2.50 -6.26 13.16
C LEU A 8 -2.74 -4.74 13.33
N VAL A 9 -1.83 -3.91 12.81
CA VAL A 9 -1.99 -2.45 12.82
C VAL A 9 -3.11 -2.03 11.87
N ASN A 10 -3.19 -2.63 10.67
CA ASN A 10 -4.19 -2.27 9.65
C ASN A 10 -5.65 -2.55 10.09
N ILE A 11 -5.88 -3.65 10.81
CA ILE A 11 -7.22 -4.11 11.22
C ILE A 11 -7.93 -3.06 12.12
N LYS A 12 -7.18 -2.24 12.88
CA LYS A 12 -7.75 -1.32 13.86
C LYS A 12 -8.19 0.04 13.30
N PHE A 13 -7.66 0.49 12.16
CA PHE A 13 -7.84 1.87 11.67
C PHE A 13 -8.74 2.00 10.44
N GLY A 14 -9.12 0.89 9.82
CA GLY A 14 -9.92 0.89 8.59
C GLY A 14 -9.07 1.07 7.33
N ILE A 15 -9.61 0.59 6.20
CA ILE A 15 -8.86 0.40 4.94
C ILE A 15 -8.21 1.69 4.43
N VAL A 16 -8.98 2.80 4.39
CA VAL A 16 -8.48 4.10 3.87
C VAL A 16 -7.33 4.65 4.73
N ARG A 17 -7.46 4.61 6.07
CA ARG A 17 -6.39 5.08 6.96
C ARG A 17 -5.16 4.19 6.88
N GLY A 18 -5.38 2.87 6.72
CA GLY A 18 -4.31 1.92 6.44
C GLY A 18 -3.51 2.31 5.20
N LEU A 19 -4.18 2.48 4.05
CA LEU A 19 -3.52 2.90 2.81
C LEU A 19 -2.77 4.24 2.95
N MET A 20 -3.35 5.22 3.65
CA MET A 20 -2.70 6.51 3.92
C MET A 20 -1.39 6.34 4.70
N ILE A 21 -1.43 5.59 5.81
CA ILE A 21 -0.25 5.31 6.64
C ILE A 21 0.81 4.58 5.80
N GLY A 22 0.38 3.64 4.96
CA GLY A 22 1.29 2.84 4.13
C GLY A 22 2.00 3.70 3.09
N GLY A 23 1.28 4.58 2.41
CA GLY A 23 1.90 5.53 1.47
C GLY A 23 2.86 6.50 2.17
N ILE A 24 2.48 7.07 3.32
CA ILE A 24 3.36 7.97 4.07
C ILE A 24 4.63 7.26 4.55
N ALA A 25 4.49 6.05 5.08
CA ALA A 25 5.62 5.23 5.51
C ALA A 25 6.54 4.90 4.32
N MET A 26 5.97 4.63 3.13
CA MET A 26 6.74 4.29 1.92
C MET A 26 7.48 5.49 1.34
N ALA A 27 6.86 6.67 1.37
CA ALA A 27 7.57 7.91 1.06
C ALA A 27 8.71 8.16 2.06
N SER A 28 8.47 7.88 3.35
CA SER A 28 9.49 8.06 4.40
C SER A 28 10.67 7.10 4.24
N SER A 29 10.45 5.82 3.87
CA SER A 29 11.54 4.89 3.60
C SER A 29 12.37 5.32 2.38
N ASN A 30 11.73 5.83 1.33
CA ASN A 30 12.44 6.42 0.18
C ASN A 30 13.31 7.62 0.59
N LEU A 31 12.84 8.50 1.48
CA LEU A 31 13.66 9.59 2.01
C LEU A 31 14.85 9.09 2.84
N MET A 32 14.72 7.96 3.56
CA MET A 32 15.86 7.34 4.25
C MET A 32 16.89 6.80 3.26
N PHE A 33 16.48 6.27 2.11
CA PHE A 33 17.41 5.90 1.03
C PHE A 33 18.11 7.11 0.42
N ALA A 34 17.40 8.21 0.20
CA ALA A 34 18.02 9.47 -0.22
C ALA A 34 19.07 9.95 0.79
N TRP A 35 18.80 9.81 2.08
CA TRP A 35 19.73 10.17 3.13
C TRP A 35 20.99 9.29 3.11
N ILE A 36 20.85 7.96 2.97
CA ILE A 36 21.99 7.04 2.84
C ILE A 36 22.84 7.41 1.63
N ALA A 37 22.21 7.70 0.48
CA ALA A 37 22.92 8.07 -0.75
C ALA A 37 23.83 9.30 -0.56
N LYS A 38 23.50 10.20 0.38
CA LYS A 38 24.27 11.40 0.68
C LYS A 38 25.33 11.22 1.78
N VAL A 39 25.05 10.40 2.80
CA VAL A 39 25.95 10.20 3.96
C VAL A 39 27.10 9.24 3.64
N GLY A 40 26.90 8.33 2.68
CA GLY A 40 27.87 7.28 2.38
C GLY A 40 27.71 6.05 3.28
N PRO A 41 28.69 5.13 3.30
CA PRO A 41 28.56 3.80 3.91
C PRO A 41 28.45 3.89 5.44
N ASN A 42 27.23 3.77 5.96
CA ASN A 42 26.93 3.65 7.38
C ASN A 42 26.04 2.43 7.61
N GLU A 43 26.58 1.40 8.23
CA GLU A 43 25.90 0.12 8.42
C GLU A 43 24.66 0.24 9.33
N HIS A 44 24.72 1.05 10.38
CA HIS A 44 23.59 1.23 11.30
C HIS A 44 22.41 1.93 10.62
N LEU A 45 22.70 2.98 9.84
CA LEU A 45 21.68 3.69 9.07
C LEU A 45 21.10 2.78 7.97
N PHE A 46 21.95 2.02 7.28
CA PHE A 46 21.53 1.06 6.26
C PHE A 46 20.59 -0.01 6.83
N LEU A 47 20.96 -0.63 7.97
CA LEU A 47 20.12 -1.60 8.65
C LEU A 47 18.78 -1.00 9.05
N ALA A 48 18.78 0.17 9.70
CA ALA A 48 17.55 0.84 10.11
C ALA A 48 16.61 1.13 8.93
N THR A 49 17.15 1.67 7.83
CA THR A 49 16.38 1.93 6.60
C THR A 49 15.79 0.65 6.02
N LEU A 50 16.58 -0.42 5.94
CA LEU A 50 16.11 -1.71 5.41
C LEU A 50 15.00 -2.30 6.28
N PHE A 51 15.10 -2.21 7.61
CA PHE A 51 14.05 -2.65 8.52
C PHE A 51 12.73 -1.88 8.29
N VAL A 52 12.81 -0.54 8.20
CA VAL A 52 11.65 0.31 7.97
C VAL A 52 11.03 0.03 6.59
N ASP A 53 11.85 -0.12 5.56
CA ASP A 53 11.40 -0.39 4.20
C ASP A 53 10.68 -1.74 4.08
N ASN A 54 11.25 -2.81 4.65
CA ASN A 54 10.63 -4.14 4.64
C ASN A 54 9.29 -4.16 5.39
N PHE A 55 9.21 -3.48 6.54
CA PHE A 55 7.95 -3.36 7.28
C PHE A 55 6.90 -2.63 6.45
N THR A 56 7.28 -1.51 5.85
CA THR A 56 6.40 -0.65 5.07
C THR A 56 5.91 -1.33 3.79
N SER A 57 6.79 -2.04 3.08
CA SER A 57 6.46 -2.82 1.90
C SER A 57 5.45 -3.93 2.21
N ALA A 58 5.66 -4.64 3.33
CA ALA A 58 4.72 -5.66 3.80
C ALA A 58 3.35 -5.06 4.17
N PHE A 59 3.36 -3.93 4.90
CA PHE A 59 2.14 -3.23 5.30
C PHE A 59 1.36 -2.70 4.09
N SER A 60 2.02 -2.02 3.16
CA SER A 60 1.44 -1.50 1.91
C SER A 60 0.81 -2.61 1.08
N THR A 61 1.49 -3.76 0.97
CA THR A 61 0.96 -4.95 0.29
C THR A 61 -0.34 -5.45 0.92
N VAL A 62 -0.38 -5.58 2.26
CA VAL A 62 -1.59 -6.03 2.97
C VAL A 62 -2.74 -5.02 2.83
N ALA A 63 -2.44 -3.73 2.95
CA ALA A 63 -3.41 -2.65 2.77
C ALA A 63 -3.98 -2.65 1.34
N PHE A 64 -3.14 -2.85 0.33
CA PHE A 64 -3.54 -2.93 -1.07
C PHE A 64 -4.40 -4.16 -1.36
N VAL A 65 -4.04 -5.35 -0.85
CA VAL A 65 -4.88 -6.55 -0.99
C VAL A 65 -6.25 -6.33 -0.34
N SER A 66 -6.28 -5.77 0.87
CA SER A 66 -7.54 -5.44 1.57
C SER A 66 -8.41 -4.46 0.77
N PHE A 67 -7.77 -3.50 0.11
CA PHE A 67 -8.44 -2.55 -0.78
C PHE A 67 -9.06 -3.21 -2.01
N LEU A 68 -8.32 -4.10 -2.67
CA LEU A 68 -8.84 -4.84 -3.82
C LEU A 68 -10.03 -5.70 -3.43
N THR A 69 -9.96 -6.40 -2.29
CA THR A 69 -11.08 -7.19 -1.76
C THR A 69 -12.31 -6.32 -1.50
N LEU A 70 -12.12 -5.09 -0.99
CA LEU A 70 -13.24 -4.14 -0.82
C LEU A 70 -13.88 -3.77 -2.16
N MET A 71 -13.06 -3.55 -3.21
CA MET A 71 -13.54 -3.14 -4.54
C MET A 71 -14.30 -4.23 -5.29
N THR A 72 -13.95 -5.51 -5.12
CA THR A 72 -14.46 -6.59 -5.99
C THR A 72 -15.72 -7.31 -5.48
N GLY A 73 -16.20 -6.98 -4.28
CA GLY A 73 -17.43 -7.57 -3.72
C GLY A 73 -17.38 -9.10 -3.59
N GLN A 74 -18.53 -9.76 -3.37
CA GLN A 74 -18.60 -11.23 -3.13
C GLN A 74 -19.04 -12.06 -4.37
N ALA A 75 -19.80 -11.51 -5.33
CA ALA A 75 -20.55 -12.34 -6.30
C ALA A 75 -19.88 -12.65 -7.67
N PHE A 76 -18.85 -11.91 -8.10
CA PHE A 76 -18.04 -12.19 -9.32
C PHE A 76 -16.55 -11.84 -9.11
N SER A 77 -16.12 -11.98 -7.85
CA SER A 77 -14.97 -11.28 -7.26
C SER A 77 -13.61 -11.77 -7.73
N ALA A 78 -13.46 -13.06 -8.02
CA ALA A 78 -12.14 -13.67 -8.24
C ALA A 78 -11.45 -13.15 -9.52
N THR A 79 -12.17 -13.08 -10.64
CA THR A 79 -11.61 -12.58 -11.90
C THR A 79 -11.32 -11.10 -11.82
N GLN A 80 -12.23 -10.29 -11.27
CA GLN A 80 -12.02 -8.86 -11.08
C GLN A 80 -10.84 -8.58 -10.15
N TYR A 81 -10.72 -9.33 -9.05
CA TYR A 81 -9.60 -9.21 -8.13
C TYR A 81 -8.30 -9.55 -8.84
N ALA A 82 -8.26 -10.68 -9.58
CA ALA A 82 -7.08 -11.07 -10.34
C ALA A 82 -6.68 -10.02 -11.39
N LEU A 83 -7.65 -9.40 -12.06
CA LEU A 83 -7.42 -8.35 -13.05
C LEU A 83 -6.85 -7.09 -12.41
N LEU A 84 -7.44 -6.61 -11.31
CA LEU A 84 -6.96 -5.44 -10.57
C LEU A 84 -5.60 -5.69 -9.91
N ALA A 85 -5.39 -6.87 -9.33
CA ALA A 85 -4.13 -7.28 -8.76
C ALA A 85 -3.04 -7.35 -9.83
N SER A 86 -3.36 -7.93 -11.00
CA SER A 86 -2.44 -7.99 -12.14
C SER A 86 -2.10 -6.60 -12.67
N LEU A 87 -3.09 -5.70 -12.77
CA LEU A 87 -2.86 -4.32 -13.19
C LEU A 87 -1.97 -3.56 -12.22
N GLY A 88 -2.22 -3.67 -10.92
CA GLY A 88 -1.38 -3.07 -9.88
C GLY A 88 0.04 -3.63 -9.89
N ASN A 89 0.19 -4.94 -10.10
CA ASN A 89 1.50 -5.58 -10.22
C ASN A 89 2.24 -5.14 -11.49
N LEU A 90 1.54 -5.05 -12.62
CA LEU A 90 2.10 -4.61 -13.89
C LEU A 90 2.62 -3.17 -13.77
N GLY A 91 1.81 -2.25 -13.24
CA GLY A 91 2.24 -0.86 -13.06
C GLY A 91 3.48 -0.75 -12.18
N ARG A 92 3.50 -1.47 -11.05
CA ARG A 92 4.64 -1.49 -10.13
C ARG A 92 5.91 -2.02 -10.79
N THR A 93 5.81 -3.18 -11.45
CA THR A 93 6.97 -3.86 -12.06
C THR A 93 7.52 -3.05 -13.23
N THR A 94 6.66 -2.52 -14.10
CA THR A 94 7.09 -1.68 -15.23
C THR A 94 7.87 -0.46 -14.74
N ILE A 95 7.35 0.29 -13.78
CA ILE A 95 8.05 1.47 -13.22
C ILE A 95 9.35 1.05 -12.53
N ALA A 96 9.34 -0.05 -11.77
CA ALA A 96 10.53 -0.57 -11.11
C ALA A 96 11.62 -0.97 -12.11
N SER A 97 11.26 -1.59 -13.24
CA SER A 97 12.21 -1.97 -14.29
C SER A 97 12.92 -0.76 -14.92
N PHE A 98 12.24 0.37 -15.10
CA PHE A 98 12.85 1.60 -15.64
C PHE A 98 13.57 2.45 -14.59
N SER A 99 13.40 2.14 -13.31
CA SER A 99 13.87 3.01 -12.23
C SER A 99 15.39 3.13 -12.11
N GLY A 100 16.13 2.05 -12.39
CA GLY A 100 17.60 2.06 -12.36
C GLY A 100 18.21 2.92 -13.46
N GLU A 101 17.71 2.78 -14.69
CA GLU A 101 18.16 3.61 -15.82
C GLU A 101 17.83 5.08 -15.60
N LEU A 102 16.70 5.39 -14.96
CA LEU A 102 16.38 6.77 -14.57
C LEU A 102 17.35 7.31 -13.49
N ALA A 103 17.71 6.52 -12.49
CA ALA A 103 18.67 6.92 -11.48
C ALA A 103 20.06 7.19 -12.08
N ASP A 104 20.50 6.33 -13.00
CA ASP A 104 21.75 6.48 -13.74
C ASP A 104 21.72 7.71 -14.66
N PHE A 105 20.59 7.96 -15.35
CA PHE A 105 20.40 9.15 -16.18
C PHE A 105 20.51 10.44 -15.36
N LEU A 106 19.92 10.46 -14.16
CA LEU A 106 19.99 11.60 -13.25
C LEU A 106 21.39 11.80 -12.65
N ASN A 107 22.25 10.78 -12.68
CA ASN A 107 23.56 10.75 -12.01
C ASN A 107 23.50 11.09 -10.50
N ASP A 108 22.33 10.99 -9.88
CA ASP A 108 22.09 11.34 -8.48
C ASP A 108 21.00 10.43 -7.89
N TRP A 109 21.46 9.42 -7.15
CA TRP A 109 20.59 8.49 -6.43
C TRP A 109 19.75 9.17 -5.35
N SER A 110 20.27 10.22 -4.69
CA SER A 110 19.51 10.96 -3.69
C SER A 110 18.33 11.67 -4.34
N LEU A 111 18.54 12.32 -5.49
CA LEU A 111 17.48 13.01 -6.22
C LEU A 111 16.43 12.03 -6.73
N PHE A 112 16.83 10.87 -7.24
CA PHE A 112 15.92 9.79 -7.63
C PHE A 112 14.99 9.37 -6.47
N PHE A 113 15.54 9.11 -5.28
CA PHE A 113 14.73 8.72 -4.12
C PHE A 113 13.81 9.84 -3.61
N ILE A 114 14.22 11.10 -3.71
CA ILE A 114 13.36 12.24 -3.39
C ILE A 114 12.19 12.33 -4.38
N LEU A 115 12.46 12.16 -5.68
CA LEU A 115 11.41 12.17 -6.71
C LEU A 115 10.38 11.07 -6.46
N THR A 116 10.82 9.85 -6.16
CA THR A 116 9.88 8.74 -5.87
C THR A 116 9.05 9.01 -4.62
N ALA A 117 9.62 9.64 -3.58
CA ALA A 117 8.87 10.07 -2.40
C ALA A 117 7.81 11.13 -2.75
N VAL A 118 8.15 12.11 -3.60
CA VAL A 118 7.21 13.15 -4.07
C VAL A 118 6.08 12.55 -4.92
N MET A 119 6.35 11.53 -5.73
CA MET A 119 5.34 10.84 -6.53
C MET A 119 4.26 10.12 -5.70
N VAL A 120 4.49 9.89 -4.40
CA VAL A 120 3.47 9.35 -3.49
C VAL A 120 2.42 10.40 -3.12
N ILE A 121 2.75 11.69 -3.16
CA ILE A 121 1.82 12.77 -2.80
C ILE A 121 0.51 12.74 -3.63
N PRO A 122 0.53 12.69 -4.98
CA PRO A 122 -0.71 12.68 -5.76
C PRO A 122 -1.59 11.47 -5.45
N SER A 123 -1.00 10.29 -5.17
CA SER A 123 -1.79 9.11 -4.82
C SER A 123 -2.45 9.24 -3.46
N LEU A 124 -1.77 9.83 -2.47
CA LEU A 124 -2.35 10.14 -1.16
C LEU A 124 -3.47 11.19 -1.25
N ILE A 125 -3.30 12.22 -2.08
CA ILE A 125 -4.35 13.23 -2.32
C ILE A 125 -5.59 12.58 -2.92
N MET A 126 -5.41 11.73 -3.95
CA MET A 126 -6.51 11.00 -4.58
C MET A 126 -7.24 10.11 -3.58
N LEU A 127 -6.49 9.36 -2.77
CA LEU A 127 -7.05 8.50 -1.73
C LEU A 127 -7.82 9.30 -0.67
N TYR A 128 -7.28 10.45 -0.25
CA TYR A 128 -7.94 11.34 0.69
C TYR A 128 -9.24 11.94 0.13
N SER A 129 -9.28 12.26 -1.16
CA SER A 129 -10.49 12.75 -1.83
C SER A 129 -11.59 11.68 -1.87
N LEU A 130 -11.22 10.44 -2.20
CA LEU A 130 -12.14 9.30 -2.33
C LEU A 130 -12.54 8.67 -0.98
N ARG A 131 -11.99 9.17 0.14
CA ARG A 131 -12.23 8.60 1.47
C ARG A 131 -13.71 8.46 1.82
N HIS A 132 -14.53 9.41 1.38
CA HIS A 132 -15.96 9.43 1.72
C HIS A 132 -16.70 8.32 0.97
N ASP A 133 -16.35 8.07 -0.28
CA ASP A 133 -16.96 7.03 -1.11
C ASP A 133 -16.62 5.64 -0.56
N PHE A 134 -15.35 5.42 -0.19
CA PHE A 134 -14.94 4.16 0.44
C PHE A 134 -15.59 3.95 1.81
N THR A 135 -15.78 5.01 2.60
CA THR A 135 -16.46 4.91 3.90
C THR A 135 -17.92 4.51 3.72
N LYS A 136 -18.63 5.11 2.76
CA LYS A 136 -20.01 4.74 2.41
C LYS A 136 -20.11 3.28 1.92
N MET A 137 -19.18 2.84 1.07
CA MET A 137 -19.13 1.44 0.62
C MET A 137 -18.96 0.46 1.80
N LEU A 138 -18.09 0.81 2.76
CA LEU A 138 -17.87 0.03 3.97
C LEU A 138 -19.11 -0.03 4.87
N GLU A 139 -19.85 1.07 5.00
CA GLU A 139 -21.11 1.12 5.76
C GLU A 139 -22.20 0.26 5.09
N ASN A 140 -22.41 0.43 3.78
CA ASN A 140 -23.39 -0.35 3.02
C ASN A 140 -23.09 -1.86 3.08
N ALA A 141 -21.82 -2.25 2.98
CA ALA A 141 -21.40 -3.66 3.08
C ALA A 141 -21.66 -4.24 4.48
N LYS A 142 -21.55 -3.44 5.54
CA LYS A 142 -21.89 -3.85 6.91
C LYS A 142 -23.39 -4.03 7.10
N GLN A 143 -24.19 -3.05 6.63
CA GLN A 143 -25.66 -3.12 6.73
C GLN A 143 -26.21 -4.36 6.02
N HIS A 144 -25.71 -4.66 4.81
CA HIS A 144 -26.15 -5.84 4.08
C HIS A 144 -25.82 -7.16 4.79
N LYS A 145 -24.70 -7.20 5.55
CA LYS A 145 -24.33 -8.36 6.35
C LYS A 145 -25.17 -8.52 7.62
N GLU A 146 -25.66 -7.41 8.19
CA GLU A 146 -26.56 -7.41 9.34
C GLU A 146 -28.02 -7.75 8.97
N GLU A 147 -28.43 -7.46 7.73
CA GLU A 147 -29.75 -7.83 7.19
C GLU A 147 -29.87 -9.32 6.81
N LEU A 148 -28.74 -10.01 6.59
CA LEU A 148 -28.72 -11.43 6.30
C LEU A 148 -28.97 -12.27 7.57
N PRO A 149 -29.78 -13.34 7.50
CA PRO A 149 -29.91 -14.28 8.61
C PRO A 149 -28.51 -14.80 8.99
N PRO A 150 -28.19 -14.97 10.29
CA PRO A 150 -26.91 -15.54 10.70
C PRO A 150 -26.71 -16.89 10.00
N GLU A 151 -25.51 -17.12 9.44
CA GLU A 151 -25.18 -18.32 8.64
C GLU A 151 -25.55 -19.63 9.35
N ASP A 152 -25.50 -19.64 10.69
CA ASP A 152 -25.89 -20.76 11.54
C ASP A 152 -27.37 -21.18 11.39
N LYS A 153 -28.25 -20.30 10.86
CA LYS A 153 -29.66 -20.60 10.56
C LYS A 153 -29.90 -21.13 9.15
N ILE A 154 -28.91 -21.11 8.27
CA ILE A 154 -29.05 -21.55 6.87
C ILE A 154 -28.72 -23.06 6.74
N ILE A 155 -28.04 -23.62 7.75
CA ILE A 155 -27.59 -25.03 7.79
C ILE A 155 -28.46 -25.88 8.75
N GLN A 156 -29.54 -25.32 9.32
CA GLN A 156 -30.58 -26.06 10.06
C GLN A 156 -31.86 -26.14 9.23
#